data_AF-A0A3D0U7A1-F1
#
_entry.id   AF-A0A3D0U7A1-F1
#
_cell.length_a   1.000
_cell.length_b   1.000
_cell.length_c   1.000
_cell.angle_alpha   90.00
_cell.angle_beta   90.00
_cell.angle_gamma   90.00
#
_symmetry.space_group_name_H-M   'P 1'
#
loop_
_entity.id
_entity.type
_entity.pdbx_description
1 polymer ?
#
loop_
_entity_poly.entity_id
_entity_poly.type
_entity_poly.pdbx_seq_one_letter_code
_entity_poly.pdbx_strand_id
1 'polypeptide(L)'
;MSLGSPLIRYWYNPTADMVGETVEAFLQEMAGPTLIHIPGANRQRKRAVCTLLHGNEPSGTRGMFRFLQEGMQPAVDLLCFFGSVRTALHEPPFFYRHLPQDRDLNRCFKAPFESDQGRLAKAILDILQEMNPEALVDIHNTSGMGPSFAVSM
;
A
#
# COMPACT_ATOMS: atom_id res chain seq x y z
N MET A 1 -15.70 -12.42 3.11
CA MET A 1 -15.45 -11.18 2.37
C MET A 1 -14.12 -10.62 2.84
N SER A 2 -13.11 -10.61 1.98
CA SER A 2 -11.75 -10.19 2.33
C SER A 2 -11.64 -8.67 2.58
N LEU A 3 -12.55 -7.89 1.97
CA LEU A 3 -12.70 -6.44 2.17
C LEU A 3 -13.09 -6.02 3.61
N GLY A 4 -13.35 -6.98 4.50
CA GLY A 4 -13.65 -6.76 5.93
C GLY A 4 -12.58 -7.33 6.88
N SER A 5 -11.37 -7.65 6.39
CA SER A 5 -10.28 -8.12 7.25
C SER A 5 -9.98 -7.09 8.35
N PRO A 6 -9.93 -7.47 9.64
CA PRO A 6 -9.57 -6.54 10.70
C PRO A 6 -8.11 -6.05 10.59
N LEU A 7 -7.31 -6.67 9.72
CA LEU A 7 -5.89 -6.34 9.50
C LEU A 7 -5.68 -5.21 8.49
N ILE A 8 -6.63 -4.99 7.58
CA ILE A 8 -6.50 -4.01 6.49
C ILE A 8 -7.73 -3.11 6.50
N ARG A 9 -7.50 -1.83 6.75
CA ARG A 9 -8.55 -0.81 6.69
C ARG A 9 -8.91 -0.57 5.23
N TYR A 10 -10.19 -0.34 4.94
CA TYR A 10 -10.67 -0.11 3.58
C TYR A 10 -11.18 1.31 3.42
N TRP A 11 -10.62 2.04 2.47
CA TRP A 11 -11.02 3.40 2.12
C TRP A 11 -11.57 3.40 0.70
N TYR A 12 -12.76 3.94 0.50
CA TYR A 12 -13.37 4.04 -0.81
C TYR A 12 -13.41 5.50 -1.28
N ASN A 13 -12.73 5.78 -2.40
CA ASN A 13 -12.67 7.09 -3.05
C ASN A 13 -12.47 8.27 -2.06
N PRO A 14 -11.38 8.27 -1.27
CA PRO A 14 -11.16 9.32 -0.27
C PRO A 14 -11.02 10.69 -0.94
N THR A 15 -11.54 11.74 -0.31
CA THR A 15 -11.38 13.12 -0.76
C THR A 15 -10.02 13.68 -0.34
N ALA A 16 -9.58 14.78 -0.96
CA ALA A 16 -8.35 15.47 -0.57
C ALA A 16 -8.35 15.86 0.92
N ASP A 17 -9.50 16.28 1.46
CA ASP A 17 -9.64 16.63 2.89
C ASP A 17 -9.39 15.42 3.82
N MET A 18 -9.80 14.21 3.40
CA MET A 18 -9.54 12.98 4.18
C MET A 18 -8.07 12.55 4.13
N VAL A 19 -7.33 12.98 3.11
CA VAL A 19 -5.92 12.63 2.91
C VAL A 19 -5.00 13.55 3.72
N GLY A 20 -5.44 14.78 4.01
CA GLY A 20 -4.67 15.77 4.77
C GLY A 20 -3.59 16.47 3.94
N GLU A 21 -2.79 17.33 4.58
CA GLU A 21 -1.86 18.24 3.89
C GLU A 21 -0.43 17.68 3.73
N THR A 22 -0.09 16.65 4.49
CA THR A 22 1.25 16.02 4.47
C THR A 22 1.16 14.51 4.35
N VAL A 23 2.26 13.89 3.92
CA VAL A 23 2.34 12.44 3.74
C VAL A 23 2.28 11.72 5.10
N GLU A 24 2.86 12.32 6.12
CA GLU A 24 2.83 11.84 7.50
C GLU A 24 1.40 11.92 8.05
N ALA A 25 0.68 13.03 7.84
CA ALA A 25 -0.73 13.15 8.23
C ALA A 25 -1.59 12.11 7.51
N PHE A 26 -1.37 11.90 6.21
CA PHE A 26 -2.05 10.87 5.44
C PHE A 26 -1.86 9.45 6.04
N LEU A 27 -0.63 9.10 6.41
CA LEU A 27 -0.35 7.82 7.06
C LEU A 27 -0.93 7.75 8.48
N GLN A 28 -0.97 8.87 9.22
CA GLN A 28 -1.59 8.94 10.54
C GLN A 28 -3.10 8.66 10.47
N GLU A 29 -3.80 9.25 9.50
CA GLU A 29 -5.22 8.99 9.25
C GLU A 29 -5.48 7.51 8.90
N MET A 30 -4.57 6.87 8.15
CA MET A 30 -4.65 5.42 7.90
C MET A 30 -4.53 4.60 9.18
N ALA A 31 -3.70 5.00 10.15
CA ALA A 31 -3.43 4.32 11.42
C ALA A 31 -2.93 2.85 11.35
N GLY A 32 -2.74 2.31 10.15
CA GLY A 32 -2.36 0.92 9.91
C GLY A 32 -2.47 0.52 8.44
N PRO A 33 -2.23 -0.77 8.13
CA PRO A 33 -2.31 -1.26 6.77
C PRO A 33 -3.66 -0.92 6.15
N THR A 34 -3.64 -0.37 4.94
CA THR A 34 -4.83 0.21 4.31
C THR A 34 -4.89 -0.15 2.84
N LEU A 35 -6.09 -0.49 2.37
CA LEU A 35 -6.45 -0.56 0.96
C LEU A 35 -7.31 0.65 0.60
N ILE A 36 -6.83 1.45 -0.33
CA ILE A 36 -7.62 2.51 -0.96
C ILE A 36 -8.15 1.99 -2.30
N HIS A 37 -9.46 2.05 -2.49
CA HIS A 37 -10.10 1.73 -3.77
C HIS A 37 -10.60 3.02 -4.43
N ILE A 38 -10.02 3.35 -5.57
CA ILE A 38 -10.34 4.55 -6.35
C ILE A 38 -11.11 4.15 -7.61
N PRO A 39 -12.34 4.65 -7.80
CA PRO A 39 -13.15 4.33 -8.96
C PRO A 39 -12.59 4.94 -10.24
N GLY A 40 -12.39 4.12 -11.26
CA GLY A 40 -12.01 4.58 -12.58
C GLY A 40 -13.19 4.76 -13.54
N ALA A 41 -12.89 5.28 -14.72
CA ALA A 41 -13.87 5.41 -15.80
C ALA A 41 -14.46 4.05 -16.23
N ASN A 42 -13.62 3.01 -16.32
CA ASN A 42 -14.07 1.64 -16.57
C ASN A 42 -14.05 0.81 -15.28
N ARG A 43 -15.23 0.63 -14.70
CA ARG A 43 -15.49 -0.10 -13.44
C ARG A 43 -15.40 -1.63 -13.56
N GLN A 44 -15.28 -2.17 -14.77
CA GLN A 44 -15.18 -3.62 -14.99
C GLN A 44 -13.74 -4.12 -14.90
N ARG A 45 -12.77 -3.20 -15.00
CA ARG A 45 -11.34 -3.51 -14.96
C ARG A 45 -10.73 -2.93 -13.70
N LYS A 46 -9.75 -3.62 -13.14
CA LYS A 46 -9.04 -3.18 -11.94
C LYS A 46 -7.54 -3.36 -12.12
N ARG A 47 -6.75 -2.44 -11.62
CA ARG A 47 -5.29 -2.58 -11.46
C ARG A 47 -4.93 -2.36 -10.01
N ALA A 48 -3.92 -3.05 -9.53
CA ALA A 48 -3.44 -2.88 -8.18
C ALA A 48 -2.10 -2.13 -8.16
N VAL A 49 -1.92 -1.34 -7.11
CA VAL A 49 -0.65 -0.76 -6.73
C VAL A 49 -0.37 -1.23 -5.30
N CYS A 50 0.85 -1.68 -5.03
CA CYS A 50 1.33 -1.90 -3.68
C CYS A 50 2.49 -0.95 -3.43
N THR A 51 2.56 -0.40 -2.22
CA THR A 51 3.65 0.44 -1.77
C THR A 51 3.85 0.22 -0.28
N LEU A 52 5.01 0.67 0.21
CA LEU A 52 5.33 0.69 1.63
C LEU A 52 5.35 -0.72 2.24
N LEU A 53 5.77 -1.74 1.48
CA LEU A 53 6.07 -3.06 2.06
C LEU A 53 7.23 -2.95 3.05
N HIS A 54 8.16 -2.03 2.82
CA HIS A 54 9.11 -1.57 3.83
C HIS A 54 8.75 -0.16 4.29
N GLY A 55 8.89 0.11 5.59
CA GLY A 55 8.51 1.40 6.19
C GLY A 55 9.40 2.57 5.77
N ASN A 56 10.60 2.32 5.27
CA ASN A 56 11.58 3.34 4.89
C ASN A 56 11.58 3.68 3.38
N GLU A 57 10.53 3.30 2.66
CA GLU A 57 10.44 3.46 1.21
C GLU A 57 9.27 4.39 0.84
N PRO A 58 9.46 5.72 0.98
CA PRO A 58 8.35 6.68 0.92
C PRO A 58 7.88 7.02 -0.50
N SER A 59 8.60 6.64 -1.56
CA SER A 59 8.35 7.18 -2.91
C SER A 59 6.96 6.82 -3.43
N GLY A 60 6.53 5.57 -3.29
CA GLY A 60 5.19 5.16 -3.72
C GLY A 60 4.08 5.83 -2.90
N THR A 61 4.27 5.98 -1.59
CA THR A 61 3.34 6.70 -0.71
C THR A 61 3.23 8.18 -1.11
N ARG A 62 4.36 8.86 -1.36
CA ARG A 62 4.39 10.25 -1.83
C ARG A 62 3.71 10.41 -3.18
N GLY A 63 3.91 9.47 -4.10
CA GLY A 63 3.24 9.44 -5.40
C GLY A 63 1.73 9.31 -5.26
N MET A 64 1.27 8.36 -4.46
CA MET A 64 -0.16 8.15 -4.21
C MET A 64 -0.81 9.32 -3.47
N PHE A 65 -0.12 9.93 -2.50
CA PHE A 65 -0.58 11.13 -1.82
C PHE A 65 -0.86 12.26 -2.82
N ARG A 66 0.10 12.56 -3.72
CA ARG A 66 -0.07 13.58 -4.76
C ARG A 66 -1.19 13.23 -5.74
N PHE A 67 -1.25 11.98 -6.18
CA PHE A 67 -2.30 11.48 -7.07
C PHE A 67 -3.71 11.73 -6.48
N LEU A 68 -3.88 11.45 -5.18
CA LEU A 68 -5.15 11.66 -4.48
C LEU A 68 -5.46 13.16 -4.28
N GLN A 69 -4.45 13.97 -3.96
CA GLN A 69 -4.60 15.43 -3.84
C GLN A 69 -5.03 16.10 -5.16
N GLU A 70 -4.54 15.59 -6.30
CA GLU A 70 -4.93 16.08 -7.62
C GLU A 70 -6.36 15.67 -8.03
N GLY A 71 -6.99 14.74 -7.31
CA GLY A 71 -8.37 14.31 -7.58
C GLY A 71 -8.54 13.64 -8.96
N MET A 72 -7.47 13.08 -9.53
CA MET A 72 -7.50 12.49 -10.86
C MET A 72 -8.36 11.22 -10.91
N GLN A 73 -9.21 11.11 -11.93
CA GLN A 73 -9.95 9.87 -12.20
C GLN A 73 -9.07 8.90 -13.02
N PRO A 74 -8.79 7.69 -12.51
CA PRO A 74 -8.03 6.70 -13.27
C PRO A 74 -8.87 6.08 -14.40
N ALA A 75 -8.21 5.49 -15.41
CA ALA A 75 -8.89 4.86 -16.54
C ALA A 75 -9.70 3.59 -16.15
N VAL A 76 -9.23 2.90 -15.12
CA VAL A 76 -9.82 1.67 -14.55
C VAL A 76 -9.76 1.77 -13.03
N ASP A 77 -10.47 0.91 -12.31
CA ASP A 77 -10.41 0.93 -10.84
C ASP A 77 -8.99 0.69 -10.34
N LEU A 78 -8.56 1.50 -9.37
CA LEU A 78 -7.27 1.31 -8.71
C LEU A 78 -7.47 0.75 -7.30
N LEU A 79 -6.70 -0.29 -6.99
CA LEU A 79 -6.60 -0.91 -5.67
C LEU A 79 -5.21 -0.63 -5.11
N CYS A 80 -5.10 0.33 -4.20
CA CYS A 80 -3.82 0.83 -3.69
C CYS A 80 -3.58 0.34 -2.27
N PHE A 81 -2.64 -0.58 -2.11
CA PHE A 81 -2.27 -1.18 -0.82
C PHE A 81 -1.10 -0.44 -0.19
N PHE A 82 -1.24 -0.12 1.10
CA PHE A 82 -0.21 0.43 1.96
C PHE A 82 0.05 -0.57 3.09
N GLY A 83 1.22 -1.21 3.09
CA GLY A 83 1.55 -2.29 4.03
C GLY A 83 2.00 -1.78 5.40
N SER A 84 3.27 -1.43 5.50
CA SER A 84 4.01 -1.12 6.74
C SER A 84 3.78 0.33 7.23
N VAL A 85 2.52 0.79 7.25
CA VAL A 85 2.13 2.15 7.68
C VAL A 85 2.64 2.46 9.09
N ARG A 86 2.48 1.54 10.03
CA ARG A 86 2.96 1.72 11.43
C ARG A 86 4.47 1.80 11.52
N THR A 87 5.20 1.02 10.71
CA THR A 87 6.67 1.10 10.65
C THR A 87 7.12 2.43 10.08
N ALA A 88 6.45 2.92 9.03
CA ALA A 88 6.76 4.20 8.41
C ALA A 88 6.52 5.40 9.34
N LEU A 89 5.56 5.30 10.26
CA LEU A 89 5.29 6.32 11.28
C LEU A 89 6.16 6.18 12.55
N HIS A 90 6.90 5.09 12.71
CA HIS A 90 7.71 4.89 13.90
C HIS A 90 8.90 5.85 13.89
N GLU A 91 9.04 6.64 14.95
CA GLU A 91 10.02 7.73 15.02
C GLU A 91 11.48 7.22 14.91
N PRO A 92 12.31 7.84 14.04
CA PRO A 92 11.97 8.91 13.09
C PRO A 92 11.22 8.38 11.85
N PRO A 93 10.25 9.13 11.27
CA PRO A 93 9.42 8.64 10.17
C PRO A 93 10.24 8.19 8.96
N PHE A 94 9.77 7.15 8.29
CA PHE A 94 10.41 6.53 7.13
C PHE A 94 11.86 6.08 7.35
N PHE A 95 12.23 5.74 8.58
CA PHE A 95 13.59 5.28 8.89
C PHE A 95 13.73 3.76 8.86
N TYR A 96 12.79 3.05 9.45
CA TYR A 96 12.87 1.60 9.62
C TYR A 96 12.33 0.86 8.40
N ARG A 97 13.12 -0.08 7.87
CA ARG A 97 12.68 -1.02 6.85
C ARG A 97 11.53 -1.90 7.36
N HIS A 98 11.73 -2.48 8.54
CA HIS A 98 10.74 -3.15 9.37
C HIS A 98 11.15 -2.92 10.83
N LEU A 99 10.23 -3.06 11.78
CA LEU A 99 10.59 -2.96 13.20
C LEU A 99 11.34 -4.23 13.65
N PRO A 100 12.22 -4.16 14.68
CA PRO A 100 13.02 -5.31 15.12
C PRO A 100 12.21 -6.56 15.50
N GLN A 101 11.01 -6.38 16.05
CA GLN A 101 10.10 -7.45 16.44
C GLN A 101 9.30 -8.03 15.27
N ASP A 102 9.25 -7.32 14.14
CA ASP A 102 8.48 -7.68 12.97
C ASP A 102 9.35 -8.40 11.93
N ARG A 103 8.75 -9.33 11.21
CA ARG A 103 9.37 -9.91 10.01
C ARG A 103 9.34 -8.88 8.87
N ASP A 104 10.27 -9.00 7.93
CA ASP A 104 10.20 -8.26 6.67
C ASP A 104 8.92 -8.68 5.91
N LEU A 105 7.96 -7.77 5.77
CA LEU A 105 6.66 -8.03 5.12
C LEU A 105 6.81 -8.50 3.67
N ASN A 106 7.82 -8.00 2.94
CA ASN A 106 8.10 -8.43 1.57
C ASN A 106 8.65 -9.87 1.50
N ARG A 107 8.92 -10.52 2.65
CA ARG A 107 9.29 -11.93 2.76
C ARG A 107 8.15 -12.81 3.29
N CYS A 108 6.96 -12.25 3.49
CA CYS A 108 5.82 -12.90 4.12
C CYS A 108 4.74 -13.39 3.14
N PHE A 109 4.88 -13.17 1.84
CA PHE A 109 3.91 -13.56 0.79
C PHE A 109 3.91 -15.08 0.45
N LYS A 110 4.41 -15.92 1.35
CA LYS A 110 4.38 -17.38 1.24
C LYS A 110 4.02 -17.99 2.59
N ALA A 111 3.37 -19.16 2.55
CA ALA A 111 3.04 -19.96 3.74
C ALA A 111 4.28 -20.16 4.63
N PRO A 112 4.13 -20.21 5.98
CA PRO A 112 2.89 -20.57 6.70
C PRO A 112 2.01 -19.41 7.18
N PHE A 113 2.35 -18.14 6.90
CA PHE A 113 1.56 -16.96 7.30
C PHE A 113 1.27 -16.80 8.81
N GLU A 114 2.07 -17.41 9.69
CA GLU A 114 1.77 -17.47 11.14
C GLU A 114 2.05 -16.15 11.88
N SER A 115 3.12 -15.44 11.52
CA SER A 115 3.47 -14.13 12.10
C SER A 115 2.44 -13.05 11.73
N ASP A 116 2.40 -11.95 12.47
CA ASP A 116 1.53 -10.80 12.19
C ASP A 116 1.68 -10.28 10.75
N GLN A 117 2.93 -10.13 10.29
CA GLN A 117 3.26 -9.74 8.91
C GLN A 117 2.86 -10.82 7.90
N GLY A 118 2.93 -12.09 8.29
CA GLY A 118 2.43 -13.23 7.54
C GLY A 118 0.92 -13.18 7.32
N ARG A 119 0.16 -12.93 8.39
CA ARG A 119 -1.31 -12.79 8.32
C ARG A 119 -1.72 -11.56 7.50
N LEU A 120 -0.97 -10.45 7.62
CA LEU A 120 -1.16 -9.28 6.77
C LEU A 120 -0.91 -9.60 5.29
N ALA A 121 0.22 -10.23 4.95
CA ALA A 121 0.53 -10.62 3.58
C ALA A 121 -0.53 -11.58 3.00
N LYS A 122 -1.02 -12.54 3.81
CA LYS A 122 -2.11 -13.43 3.43
C LYS A 122 -3.40 -12.65 3.14
N ALA A 123 -3.76 -11.69 3.99
CA ALA A 123 -4.93 -10.84 3.75
C ALA A 123 -4.80 -10.04 2.45
N ILE A 124 -3.63 -9.48 2.14
CA ILE A 124 -3.37 -8.80 0.86
C ILE A 124 -3.57 -9.77 -0.32
N LEU A 125 -2.99 -10.98 -0.25
CA LEU A 125 -3.15 -12.02 -1.29
C LEU A 125 -4.62 -12.40 -1.50
N ASP A 126 -5.36 -12.61 -0.41
CA ASP A 126 -6.76 -13.00 -0.46
C ASP A 126 -7.63 -11.88 -1.07
N ILE A 127 -7.35 -10.60 -0.77
CA ILE A 127 -8.01 -9.47 -1.43
C ILE A 127 -7.65 -9.41 -2.91
N LEU A 128 -6.37 -9.55 -3.27
CA LEU A 128 -5.94 -9.53 -4.68
C LEU A 128 -6.63 -10.65 -5.47
N GLN A 129 -6.75 -11.85 -4.90
CA GLN A 129 -7.45 -12.97 -5.52
C GLN A 129 -8.96 -12.70 -5.66
N GLU A 130 -9.61 -12.13 -4.64
CA GLU A 130 -11.04 -11.78 -4.67
C GLU A 130 -11.34 -10.67 -5.69
N MET A 131 -10.51 -9.64 -5.73
CA MET A 131 -10.73 -8.45 -6.56
C MET A 131 -10.28 -8.64 -8.01
N ASN A 132 -9.37 -9.60 -8.24
CA ASN A 132 -8.85 -10.04 -9.53
C ASN A 132 -8.37 -8.88 -10.43
N PRO A 133 -7.38 -8.07 -10.01
CA PRO A 133 -6.81 -7.02 -10.86
C PRO A 133 -6.03 -7.62 -12.03
N GLU A 134 -6.04 -6.92 -13.17
CA GLU A 134 -5.34 -7.35 -14.39
C GLU A 134 -3.82 -7.18 -14.32
N ALA A 135 -3.34 -6.36 -13.38
CA ALA A 135 -1.93 -6.12 -13.13
C ALA A 135 -1.71 -5.61 -11.71
N LEU A 136 -0.51 -5.84 -11.17
CA LEU A 136 -0.03 -5.29 -9.91
C LEU A 136 1.30 -4.58 -10.15
N VAL A 137 1.41 -3.32 -9.73
CA VAL A 137 2.67 -2.59 -9.66
C VAL A 137 3.08 -2.46 -8.20
N ASP A 138 4.29 -2.90 -7.86
CA ASP A 138 4.84 -2.79 -6.51
C ASP A 138 5.99 -1.78 -6.51
N ILE A 139 5.83 -0.70 -5.74
CA ILE A 139 6.75 0.45 -5.75
C ILE A 139 7.69 0.39 -4.56
N HIS A 140 9.00 0.34 -4.85
CA HIS A 140 10.08 0.28 -3.86
C HIS A 140 11.06 1.45 -4.04
N ASN A 141 11.80 1.74 -2.97
CA ASN A 141 13.00 2.57 -3.03
C ASN A 141 14.24 1.67 -3.03
N THR A 142 15.31 2.10 -3.71
CA THR A 142 16.62 1.45 -3.57
C THR A 142 17.50 2.23 -2.60
N SER A 143 18.38 1.55 -1.89
CA SER A 143 19.32 2.15 -0.94
C SER A 143 20.53 2.81 -1.62
N GLY A 144 20.74 2.55 -2.91
CA GLY A 144 21.87 3.06 -3.69
C GLY A 144 21.48 4.24 -4.57
N MET A 145 22.50 4.99 -4.99
CA MET A 145 22.37 6.02 -6.04
C MET A 145 22.32 5.31 -7.40
N GLY A 146 21.14 5.20 -7.99
CA GLY A 146 20.94 4.60 -9.31
C GLY A 146 19.77 5.26 -10.04
N PRO A 147 19.65 5.06 -11.37
CA PRO A 147 18.49 5.51 -12.11
C PRO A 147 17.24 4.77 -11.63
N SER A 148 16.06 5.37 -11.81
CA SER A 148 14.80 4.67 -11.64
C SER A 148 14.69 3.51 -12.63
N PHE A 149 14.31 2.33 -12.17
CA PHE A 149 14.13 1.13 -13.01
C PHE A 149 12.89 0.34 -12.59
N ALA A 150 12.47 -0.59 -13.44
CA ALA A 150 11.41 -1.53 -13.17
C ALA A 150 11.90 -2.96 -13.44
N VAL A 151 11.36 -3.93 -12.69
CA VAL A 151 11.53 -5.35 -12.93
C VAL A 151 10.16 -5.90 -13.29
N SER A 152 10.04 -6.56 -14.44
CA SER A 152 8.79 -7.20 -14.90
C SER A 152 9.02 -8.68 -15.19
N MET A 153 7.99 -9.49 -15.00
CA MET A 153 7.94 -10.91 -15.34
C MET A 153 6.92 -11.16 -16.43
#